data_AF-A0A7S0H6R3-F1
#
_entry.id   AF-A0A7S0H6R3-F1
#
_cell.length_a   1.000
_cell.length_b   1.000
_cell.length_c   1.000
_cell.angle_alpha   90.00
_cell.angle_beta   90.00
_cell.angle_gamma   90.00
#
_symmetry.space_group_name_H-M   'P 1'
#
loop_
_entity.id
_entity.type
_entity.pdbx_description
1 polymer ?
#
loop_
_entity_poly.entity_id
_entity_poly.type
_entity_poly.pdbx_seq_one_letter_code
_entity_poly.pdbx_strand_id
1 'polypeptide(L)'
;MAQILDRLKAYGEFDIVVWGEETVLDEKIPIEEWPVCDCLIAFASSGFPIKRVQDYVQLRQPFCINNVFTQDIFENRMMTYELLEKYGIPTFRHIYADRRNGKKVNVKETDDYIELDGYRMKKPFVEKPFEGSNHNIYIYYSKEQGGGCRKLFRKVKNKSSEFFPHVKGIRRDGNYCYEQFIKGVKDLKVYTIGPNYAHGEVRKSPAVDGIVARNPDGKEMRLLTLLTPEERDIARRIVTVFQQNICGFDIIRTNGRAYVIDVNGWSFVKGNMRYYDKCARTIRKLCLGSISYRSQIHAPPKITRERVFRDGDNRHILLSLVTVFRHGDRTPKRKLKLKVSHAEVLWMFKNTRQEVKLKKRKQIIPFLKALNYLIHRLETSSSLSDREQLSSLRIVRSVIEEDRKGLKIQLKPRKIIEGRVTECLLACKWGGTLTRMGMEQAKFYAPVYWSEMLRGPTVNGRLTD
;
A
#
# COMPACT_ATOMS: atom_id res chain seq x y z
N MET A 1 -23.50 3.72 -13.83
CA MET A 1 -23.71 2.47 -13.12
C MET A 1 -24.23 1.38 -14.07
N ALA A 2 -25.37 1.57 -14.73
CA ALA A 2 -25.96 0.60 -15.69
C ALA A 2 -24.92 -0.08 -16.61
N GLN A 3 -24.12 0.70 -17.34
CA GLN A 3 -23.06 0.18 -18.21
C GLN A 3 -22.09 -0.82 -17.55
N ILE A 4 -21.77 -0.65 -16.25
CA ILE A 4 -20.90 -1.56 -15.50
C ILE A 4 -21.69 -2.80 -15.05
N LEU A 5 -22.94 -2.62 -14.59
CA LEU A 5 -23.81 -3.72 -14.19
C LEU A 5 -24.17 -4.63 -15.37
N ASP A 6 -24.47 -4.06 -16.55
CA ASP A 6 -24.78 -4.83 -17.77
C ASP A 6 -23.62 -5.75 -18.15
N ARG A 7 -22.38 -5.25 -18.02
CA ARG A 7 -21.16 -6.03 -18.26
C ARG A 7 -20.94 -7.11 -17.21
N LEU A 8 -21.23 -6.83 -15.94
CA LEU A 8 -21.18 -7.83 -14.86
C LEU A 8 -22.20 -8.94 -15.14
N LYS A 9 -23.42 -8.59 -15.51
CA LYS A 9 -24.49 -9.53 -15.88
C LYS A 9 -24.10 -10.38 -17.08
N ALA A 10 -23.45 -9.79 -18.09
CA ALA A 10 -23.01 -10.47 -19.30
C ALA A 10 -21.97 -11.58 -19.05
N TYR A 11 -21.28 -11.59 -17.91
CA TYR A 11 -20.40 -12.71 -17.56
C TYR A 11 -21.17 -14.00 -17.18
N GLY A 12 -22.45 -13.90 -16.84
CA GLY A 12 -23.29 -15.06 -16.48
C GLY A 12 -23.04 -15.64 -15.08
N GLU A 13 -22.23 -15.00 -14.26
CA GLU A 13 -21.80 -15.49 -12.93
C GLU A 13 -22.47 -14.75 -11.76
N PHE A 14 -23.20 -13.67 -12.05
CA PHE A 14 -23.77 -12.78 -11.05
C PHE A 14 -25.27 -12.69 -11.23
N ASP A 15 -26.01 -12.93 -10.15
CA ASP A 15 -27.34 -12.39 -10.00
C ASP A 15 -27.24 -10.97 -9.43
N ILE A 16 -27.73 -9.98 -10.17
CA ILE A 16 -27.59 -8.56 -9.81
C ILE A 16 -28.92 -8.07 -9.29
N VAL A 17 -28.96 -7.84 -7.98
CA VAL A 17 -30.10 -7.22 -7.30
C VAL A 17 -29.78 -5.74 -7.05
N VAL A 18 -30.59 -4.85 -7.63
CA VAL A 18 -30.54 -3.41 -7.34
C VAL A 18 -31.62 -3.10 -6.32
N TRP A 19 -31.23 -2.62 -5.14
CA TRP A 19 -32.19 -2.27 -4.09
C TRP A 19 -32.88 -0.96 -4.46
N GLY A 20 -34.22 -0.94 -4.34
CA GLY A 20 -35.01 0.26 -4.56
C GLY A 20 -34.78 1.28 -3.44
N GLU A 21 -35.10 2.55 -3.71
CA GLU A 21 -35.02 3.62 -2.70
C GLU A 21 -35.90 3.30 -1.49
N GLU A 22 -37.10 2.75 -1.70
CA GLU A 22 -38.03 2.30 -0.64
C GLU A 22 -37.35 1.34 0.34
N THR A 23 -36.68 0.30 -0.17
CA THR A 23 -36.01 -0.71 0.67
C THR A 23 -35.00 -0.08 1.62
N VAL A 24 -34.23 0.88 1.13
CA VAL A 24 -33.07 1.43 1.86
C VAL A 24 -33.47 2.62 2.73
N LEU A 25 -34.41 3.46 2.26
CA LEU A 25 -34.80 4.71 2.91
C LEU A 25 -35.99 4.56 3.86
N ASP A 26 -36.92 3.61 3.63
CA ASP A 26 -38.06 3.44 4.53
C ASP A 26 -37.59 2.84 5.87
N GLU A 27 -37.68 3.62 6.94
CA GLU A 27 -37.31 3.22 8.29
C GLU A 27 -38.20 2.09 8.82
N LYS A 28 -39.39 1.88 8.23
CA LYS A 28 -40.31 0.79 8.60
C LYS A 28 -39.84 -0.57 8.11
N ILE A 29 -39.04 -0.63 7.05
CA ILE A 29 -38.50 -1.89 6.52
C ILE A 29 -37.22 -2.22 7.29
N PRO A 30 -37.20 -3.20 8.21
CA PRO A 30 -36.02 -3.52 9.01
C PRO A 30 -34.87 -4.05 8.13
N ILE A 31 -33.62 -3.85 8.58
CA ILE A 31 -32.42 -4.25 7.79
C ILE A 31 -32.32 -5.76 7.59
N GLU A 32 -32.99 -6.53 8.44
CA GLU A 32 -33.13 -7.98 8.36
C GLU A 32 -33.92 -8.41 7.12
N GLU A 33 -34.85 -7.59 6.66
CA GLU A 33 -35.69 -7.84 5.47
C GLU A 33 -35.03 -7.38 4.17
N TRP A 34 -33.89 -6.67 4.25
CA TRP A 34 -33.16 -6.25 3.06
C TRP A 34 -32.62 -7.46 2.29
N PRO A 35 -32.53 -7.39 0.94
CA PRO A 35 -32.06 -8.51 0.13
C PRO A 35 -30.67 -8.97 0.56
N VAL A 36 -30.48 -10.28 0.70
CA VAL A 36 -29.19 -10.89 1.06
C VAL A 36 -28.27 -10.88 -0.16
N CYS A 37 -26.99 -10.54 0.03
CA CYS A 37 -26.00 -10.58 -1.03
C CYS A 37 -24.64 -11.08 -0.54
N ASP A 38 -23.90 -11.75 -1.43
CA ASP A 38 -22.51 -12.17 -1.14
C ASP A 38 -21.53 -11.00 -1.26
N CYS A 39 -21.80 -10.09 -2.20
CA CYS A 39 -20.98 -8.93 -2.51
C CYS A 39 -21.86 -7.68 -2.54
N LEU A 40 -21.40 -6.62 -1.88
CA LEU A 40 -22.13 -5.36 -1.75
C LEU A 40 -21.39 -4.22 -2.46
N ILE A 41 -22.11 -3.51 -3.33
CA ILE A 41 -21.73 -2.19 -3.83
C ILE A 41 -22.65 -1.17 -3.16
N ALA A 42 -22.11 -0.41 -2.21
CA ALA A 42 -22.83 0.68 -1.56
C ALA A 42 -21.93 1.91 -1.43
N PHE A 43 -22.49 3.08 -1.66
CA PHE A 43 -21.77 4.34 -1.58
C PHE A 43 -22.69 5.49 -1.16
N ALA A 44 -22.23 6.29 -0.20
CA ALA A 44 -22.96 7.41 0.34
C ALA A 44 -23.11 8.53 -0.69
N SER A 45 -24.31 9.10 -0.71
CA SER A 45 -24.64 10.36 -1.36
C SER A 45 -25.62 11.12 -0.48
N SER A 46 -25.97 12.35 -0.85
CA SER A 46 -26.96 13.14 -0.11
C SER A 46 -28.24 12.33 0.14
N GLY A 47 -28.65 12.22 1.41
CA GLY A 47 -29.84 11.47 1.83
C GLY A 47 -29.67 9.95 1.94
N PHE A 48 -28.49 9.40 1.64
CA PHE A 48 -28.23 7.96 1.74
C PHE A 48 -28.04 7.54 3.21
N PRO A 49 -28.71 6.48 3.69
CA PRO A 49 -28.72 6.11 5.10
C PRO A 49 -27.51 5.21 5.41
N ILE A 50 -26.31 5.80 5.36
CA ILE A 50 -25.04 5.07 5.49
C ILE A 50 -24.95 4.26 6.78
N LYS A 51 -25.55 4.74 7.89
CA LYS A 51 -25.60 4.00 9.16
C LYS A 51 -26.38 2.70 9.06
N ARG A 52 -27.57 2.71 8.45
CA ARG A 52 -28.36 1.49 8.24
C ARG A 52 -27.63 0.48 7.35
N VAL A 53 -26.90 0.98 6.35
CA VAL A 53 -26.07 0.13 5.47
C VAL A 53 -24.88 -0.45 6.23
N GLN A 54 -24.25 0.32 7.13
CA GLN A 54 -23.21 -0.19 8.02
C GLN A 54 -23.76 -1.28 8.95
N ASP A 55 -24.96 -1.09 9.52
CA ASP A 55 -25.64 -2.09 10.35
C ASP A 55 -25.96 -3.36 9.53
N TYR A 56 -26.47 -3.22 8.31
CA TYR A 56 -26.65 -4.34 7.38
C TYR A 56 -25.33 -5.08 7.12
N VAL A 57 -24.24 -4.35 6.88
CA VAL A 57 -22.92 -4.96 6.67
C VAL A 57 -22.45 -5.68 7.92
N GLN A 58 -22.72 -5.16 9.11
CA GLN A 58 -22.43 -5.86 10.37
C GLN A 58 -23.27 -7.14 10.51
N LEU A 59 -24.55 -7.09 10.19
CA LEU A 59 -25.49 -8.20 10.28
C LEU A 59 -25.20 -9.32 9.27
N ARG A 60 -25.07 -8.96 7.99
CA ARG A 60 -25.00 -9.91 6.87
C ARG A 60 -23.58 -10.19 6.40
N GLN A 61 -22.61 -9.37 6.82
CA GLN A 61 -21.19 -9.51 6.47
C GLN A 61 -20.96 -9.76 4.97
N PRO A 62 -21.52 -8.99 4.01
CA PRO A 62 -21.21 -9.15 2.59
C PRO A 62 -19.77 -8.71 2.29
N PHE A 63 -19.20 -9.12 1.15
CA PHE A 63 -17.93 -8.57 0.69
C PHE A 63 -18.18 -7.20 0.07
N CYS A 64 -17.75 -6.13 0.75
CA CYS A 64 -17.95 -4.77 0.25
C CYS A 64 -16.89 -4.40 -0.79
N ILE A 65 -17.31 -3.99 -1.99
CA ILE A 65 -16.38 -3.51 -3.05
C ILE A 65 -15.60 -2.28 -2.58
N ASN A 66 -16.29 -1.35 -1.92
CA ASN A 66 -15.67 -0.28 -1.14
C ASN A 66 -16.11 -0.46 0.30
N ASN A 67 -15.20 -0.22 1.25
CA ASN A 67 -15.56 -0.26 2.67
C ASN A 67 -16.61 0.84 2.97
N VAL A 68 -17.73 0.46 3.59
CA VAL A 68 -18.84 1.37 3.93
C VAL A 68 -18.60 2.20 5.19
N PHE A 69 -17.77 1.71 6.11
CA PHE A 69 -17.41 2.42 7.35
C PHE A 69 -16.45 3.58 7.09
N THR A 70 -15.52 3.42 6.15
CA THR A 70 -14.60 4.49 5.78
C THR A 70 -15.27 5.63 5.00
N GLN A 71 -16.54 5.49 4.62
CA GLN A 71 -17.24 6.55 3.89
C GLN A 71 -17.62 7.74 4.78
N ASP A 72 -17.79 7.52 6.09
CA ASP A 72 -18.02 8.59 7.08
C ASP A 72 -16.88 9.65 7.05
N ILE A 73 -15.67 9.24 6.68
CA ILE A 73 -14.51 10.13 6.57
C ILE A 73 -14.75 11.23 5.52
N PHE A 74 -15.48 10.94 4.44
CA PHE A 74 -15.74 11.89 3.36
C PHE A 74 -16.80 12.93 3.72
N GLU A 75 -17.60 12.70 4.77
CA GLU A 75 -18.55 13.70 5.27
C GLU A 75 -17.83 14.85 5.96
N ASN A 76 -16.60 14.63 6.45
CA ASN A 76 -15.80 15.64 7.13
C ASN A 76 -14.42 15.82 6.47
N ARG A 77 -14.24 16.92 5.75
CA ARG A 77 -12.97 17.29 5.09
C ARG A 77 -11.79 17.33 6.04
N MET A 78 -12.00 17.74 7.29
CA MET A 78 -10.95 17.73 8.31
C MET A 78 -10.41 16.32 8.53
N MET A 79 -11.29 15.33 8.71
CA MET A 79 -10.91 13.92 8.87
C MET A 79 -10.23 13.37 7.61
N THR A 80 -10.73 13.75 6.42
CA THR A 80 -10.10 13.39 5.16
C THR A 80 -8.65 13.90 5.10
N TYR A 81 -8.41 15.18 5.42
CA TYR A 81 -7.07 15.77 5.38
C TYR A 81 -6.14 15.23 6.47
N GLU A 82 -6.62 15.07 7.70
CA GLU A 82 -5.87 14.42 8.79
C GLU A 82 -5.39 13.02 8.39
N LEU A 83 -6.23 12.26 7.68
CA LEU A 83 -5.88 10.93 7.21
C LEU A 83 -4.82 10.97 6.10
N LEU A 84 -4.93 11.92 5.15
CA LEU A 84 -3.90 12.12 4.14
C LEU A 84 -2.55 12.45 4.78
N GLU A 85 -2.53 13.41 5.70
CA GLU A 85 -1.32 13.84 6.41
C GLU A 85 -0.72 12.71 7.25
N LYS A 86 -1.53 12.00 8.03
CA LYS A 86 -1.11 10.85 8.86
C LYS A 86 -0.39 9.78 8.05
N TYR A 87 -0.85 9.52 6.83
CA TYR A 87 -0.25 8.53 5.94
C TYR A 87 0.77 9.13 4.98
N GLY A 88 1.10 10.41 5.10
CA GLY A 88 2.09 11.12 4.28
C GLY A 88 1.69 11.29 2.81
N ILE A 89 0.40 11.28 2.50
CA ILE A 89 -0.11 11.54 1.14
C ILE A 89 -0.08 13.06 0.94
N PRO A 90 0.63 13.58 -0.09
CA PRO A 90 0.79 15.02 -0.26
C PRO A 90 -0.55 15.76 -0.38
N THR A 91 -0.75 16.74 0.49
CA THR A 91 -1.85 17.71 0.46
C THR A 91 -1.31 19.07 0.91
N PHE A 92 -2.05 20.16 0.67
CA PHE A 92 -1.60 21.47 1.12
C PHE A 92 -1.69 21.58 2.64
N ARG A 93 -1.00 22.56 3.21
CA ARG A 93 -1.17 22.88 4.62
C ARG A 93 -2.57 23.42 4.87
N HIS A 94 -3.25 22.84 5.86
CA HIS A 94 -4.55 23.29 6.32
C HIS A 94 -4.44 24.11 7.61
N ILE A 95 -5.33 25.09 7.77
CA ILE A 95 -5.66 25.69 9.07
C ILE A 95 -7.17 25.62 9.27
N TYR A 96 -7.62 25.51 10.52
CA TYR A 96 -9.01 25.16 10.82
C TYR A 96 -9.66 26.23 11.69
N ALA A 97 -10.86 26.67 11.31
CA ALA A 97 -11.76 27.38 12.20
C ALA A 97 -12.79 26.38 12.74
N ASP A 98 -12.37 25.59 13.73
CA ASP A 98 -13.22 24.61 14.41
C ASP A 98 -13.95 25.23 15.61
N ARG A 99 -15.25 25.44 15.43
CA ARG A 99 -16.19 26.02 16.40
C ARG A 99 -17.17 24.99 16.96
N ARG A 100 -16.95 23.69 16.69
CA ARG A 100 -17.77 22.62 17.25
C ARG A 100 -17.71 22.66 18.78
N ASN A 101 -18.78 22.18 19.42
CA ASN A 101 -18.89 22.12 20.89
C ASN A 101 -18.68 23.47 21.60
N GLY A 102 -19.02 24.59 20.94
CA GLY A 102 -18.90 25.94 21.51
C GLY A 102 -17.46 26.48 21.59
N LYS A 103 -16.48 25.82 20.97
CA LYS A 103 -15.10 26.28 20.93
C LYS A 103 -15.01 27.66 20.25
N LYS A 104 -14.36 28.62 20.91
CA LYS A 104 -14.03 29.92 20.30
C LYS A 104 -12.72 29.81 19.53
N VAL A 105 -12.70 30.34 18.32
CA VAL A 105 -11.50 30.44 17.47
C VAL A 105 -11.01 31.87 17.51
N ASN A 106 -9.74 32.08 17.85
CA ASN A 106 -9.13 33.41 17.78
C ASN A 106 -8.81 33.72 16.31
N VAL A 107 -9.49 34.73 15.75
CA VAL A 107 -9.36 35.10 14.34
C VAL A 107 -8.79 36.51 14.24
N LYS A 108 -7.59 36.63 13.67
CA LYS A 108 -7.10 37.92 13.15
C LYS A 108 -7.21 37.88 11.63
N GLU A 109 -7.90 38.85 11.07
CA GLU A 109 -8.12 38.96 9.64
C GLU A 109 -7.63 40.32 9.16
N THR A 110 -6.93 40.31 8.03
CA THR A 110 -6.43 41.50 7.35
C THR A 110 -6.79 41.45 5.87
N ASP A 111 -6.42 42.50 5.13
CA ASP A 111 -6.60 42.52 3.68
C ASP A 111 -5.82 41.39 2.98
N ASP A 112 -4.68 40.95 3.52
CA ASP A 112 -3.75 40.04 2.83
C ASP A 112 -3.51 38.70 3.52
N TYR A 113 -3.98 38.49 4.74
CA TYR A 113 -3.86 37.21 5.45
C TYR A 113 -4.96 37.00 6.50
N ILE A 114 -5.13 35.73 6.90
CA ILE A 114 -5.85 35.33 8.11
C ILE A 114 -4.89 34.63 9.07
N GLU A 115 -5.17 34.72 10.36
CA GLU A 115 -4.48 34.00 11.43
C GLU A 115 -5.54 33.39 12.35
N LEU A 116 -5.53 32.06 12.44
CA LEU A 116 -6.48 31.27 13.24
C LEU A 116 -5.70 30.54 14.33
N ASP A 117 -6.00 30.82 15.59
CA ASP A 117 -5.33 30.20 16.75
C ASP A 117 -3.78 30.23 16.64
N GLY A 118 -3.22 31.35 16.14
CA GLY A 118 -1.78 31.55 15.95
C GLY A 118 -1.22 31.04 14.62
N TYR A 119 -2.02 30.34 13.81
CA TYR A 119 -1.60 29.84 12.50
C TYR A 119 -1.98 30.81 11.38
N ARG A 120 -0.98 31.42 10.74
CA ARG A 120 -1.15 32.40 9.67
C ARG A 120 -1.20 31.76 8.28
N MET A 121 -2.10 32.24 7.41
CA MET A 121 -2.20 31.92 6.00
C MET A 121 -2.42 33.18 5.15
N LYS A 122 -1.54 33.40 4.16
CA LYS A 122 -1.63 34.53 3.24
C LYS A 122 -2.67 34.28 2.15
N LYS A 123 -3.32 35.34 1.68
CA LYS A 123 -4.13 35.32 0.47
C LYS A 123 -3.22 35.18 -0.78
N PRO A 124 -3.66 34.48 -1.84
CA PRO A 124 -4.97 33.87 -1.93
C PRO A 124 -5.05 32.51 -1.21
N PHE A 125 -6.20 32.24 -0.61
CA PHE A 125 -6.51 30.97 0.04
C PHE A 125 -7.93 30.51 -0.31
N VAL A 126 -8.17 29.22 -0.15
CA VAL A 126 -9.47 28.58 -0.30
C VAL A 126 -10.05 28.33 1.08
N GLU A 127 -11.32 28.64 1.28
CA GLU A 127 -12.12 28.29 2.46
C GLU A 127 -13.16 27.25 2.05
N LYS A 128 -13.11 26.07 2.68
CA LYS A 128 -14.06 24.97 2.46
C LYS A 128 -14.81 24.68 3.75
N PRO A 129 -16.14 24.48 3.72
CA PRO A 129 -16.88 23.93 4.85
C PRO A 129 -16.28 22.59 5.30
N PHE A 130 -16.37 22.25 6.59
CA PHE A 130 -15.99 20.91 7.06
C PHE A 130 -16.83 19.82 6.37
N GLU A 131 -18.11 20.09 6.14
CA GLU A 131 -19.00 19.17 5.47
C GLU A 131 -18.58 18.93 4.01
N GLY A 132 -18.24 17.68 3.67
CA GLY A 132 -17.74 17.29 2.36
C GLY A 132 -18.75 17.47 1.22
N SER A 133 -20.04 17.26 1.51
CA SER A 133 -21.17 17.47 0.60
C SER A 133 -21.44 18.96 0.31
N ASN A 134 -20.99 19.85 1.20
CA ASN A 134 -21.21 21.28 1.05
C ASN A 134 -20.16 21.89 0.09
N HIS A 135 -20.62 22.22 -1.11
CA HIS A 135 -19.79 22.74 -2.19
C HIS A 135 -19.69 24.27 -2.23
N ASN A 136 -20.13 24.98 -1.18
CA ASN A 136 -19.99 26.44 -1.07
C ASN A 136 -18.56 26.81 -0.66
N ILE A 137 -17.64 26.69 -1.62
CA ILE A 137 -16.20 26.87 -1.43
C ILE A 137 -15.81 28.27 -1.87
N TYR A 138 -15.14 29.03 -1.01
CA TYR A 138 -14.81 30.44 -1.28
C TYR A 138 -13.31 30.60 -1.49
N ILE A 139 -12.92 31.51 -2.39
CA ILE A 139 -11.53 31.85 -2.67
C ILE A 139 -11.36 33.33 -2.43
N TYR A 140 -10.49 33.69 -1.50
CA TYR A 140 -10.23 35.06 -1.10
C TYR A 140 -8.94 35.56 -1.74
N TYR A 141 -8.97 36.76 -2.32
CA TYR A 141 -7.81 37.34 -3.00
C TYR A 141 -7.19 38.47 -2.17
N SER A 142 -5.87 38.64 -2.29
CA SER A 142 -5.14 39.73 -1.61
C SER A 142 -5.47 41.08 -2.23
N LYS A 143 -5.07 42.17 -1.55
CA LYS A 143 -5.26 43.54 -2.07
C LYS A 143 -4.53 43.74 -3.40
N GLU A 144 -3.31 43.22 -3.52
CA GLU A 144 -2.51 43.24 -4.76
C GLU A 144 -3.21 42.53 -5.93
N GLN A 145 -4.08 41.57 -5.65
CA GLN A 145 -4.84 40.83 -6.64
C GLN A 145 -6.22 41.45 -6.94
N GLY A 146 -6.48 42.66 -6.44
CA GLY A 146 -7.76 43.37 -6.58
C GLY A 146 -8.77 43.10 -5.45
N GLY A 147 -8.41 42.27 -4.47
CA GLY A 147 -9.28 41.89 -3.36
C GLY A 147 -10.52 41.10 -3.80
N GLY A 148 -11.51 41.05 -2.90
CA GLY A 148 -12.77 40.35 -3.16
C GLY A 148 -12.68 38.84 -2.95
N CYS A 149 -13.78 38.17 -3.30
CA CYS A 149 -13.97 36.74 -3.08
C CYS A 149 -14.67 36.10 -4.28
N ARG A 150 -14.19 34.94 -4.72
CA ARG A 150 -14.90 34.09 -5.67
C ARG A 150 -15.62 32.98 -4.92
N LYS A 151 -16.93 32.89 -5.08
CA LYS A 151 -17.77 31.85 -4.48
C LYS A 151 -18.02 30.75 -5.49
N LEU A 152 -17.52 29.55 -5.23
CA LEU A 152 -17.81 28.35 -6.01
C LEU A 152 -19.10 27.73 -5.47
N PHE A 153 -19.85 27.12 -6.36
CA PHE A 153 -21.10 26.44 -6.04
C PHE A 153 -21.30 25.24 -6.96
N ARG A 154 -22.22 24.35 -6.57
CA ARG A 154 -22.62 23.24 -7.44
C ARG A 154 -23.17 23.80 -8.75
N LYS A 155 -22.67 23.27 -9.86
CA LYS A 155 -22.93 23.81 -11.20
C LYS A 155 -24.42 24.01 -11.46
N VAL A 156 -24.78 25.22 -11.86
CA VAL A 156 -26.11 25.58 -12.35
C VAL A 156 -25.96 26.06 -13.78
N LYS A 157 -26.52 25.30 -14.73
CA LYS A 157 -26.36 25.53 -16.18
C LYS A 157 -24.87 25.60 -16.58
N ASN A 158 -24.39 26.78 -16.97
CA ASN A 158 -23.01 27.01 -17.43
C ASN A 158 -22.13 27.71 -16.39
N LYS A 159 -22.67 27.99 -15.20
CA LYS A 159 -21.93 28.64 -14.11
C LYS A 159 -21.54 27.65 -13.02
N SER A 160 -20.36 27.87 -12.46
CA SER A 160 -19.74 27.08 -11.39
C SER A 160 -19.10 27.94 -10.29
N SER A 161 -18.97 29.24 -10.54
CA SER A 161 -18.58 30.23 -9.54
C SER A 161 -18.99 31.63 -9.97
N GLU A 162 -18.92 32.58 -9.04
CA GLU A 162 -19.14 34.00 -9.27
C GLU A 162 -18.19 34.84 -8.40
N PHE A 163 -17.76 35.98 -8.92
CA PHE A 163 -16.82 36.87 -8.23
C PHE A 163 -17.54 38.05 -7.59
N PHE A 164 -17.19 38.34 -6.34
CA PHE A 164 -17.79 39.36 -5.51
C PHE A 164 -16.69 40.31 -5.01
N PRO A 165 -16.49 41.49 -5.63
CA PRO A 165 -15.39 42.40 -5.30
C PRO A 165 -15.52 43.00 -3.89
N HIS A 166 -16.73 43.14 -3.37
CA HIS A 166 -16.99 43.74 -2.06
C HIS A 166 -16.86 42.75 -0.89
N VAL A 167 -16.78 41.44 -1.14
CA VAL A 167 -16.68 40.42 -0.10
C VAL A 167 -15.22 40.15 0.20
N LYS A 168 -14.72 40.67 1.33
CA LYS A 168 -13.31 40.52 1.75
C LYS A 168 -13.10 39.62 2.97
N GLY A 169 -14.15 39.50 3.79
CA GLY A 169 -14.13 38.78 5.07
C GLY A 169 -14.45 37.29 4.95
N ILE A 170 -13.74 36.47 5.73
CA ILE A 170 -14.04 35.04 5.90
C ILE A 170 -15.38 34.80 6.61
N ARG A 171 -16.00 33.65 6.35
CA ARG A 171 -17.25 33.29 7.05
C ARG A 171 -16.98 33.02 8.53
N ARG A 172 -17.91 33.42 9.38
CA ARG A 172 -17.80 33.32 10.86
C ARG A 172 -18.80 32.32 11.46
N ASP A 173 -19.82 31.99 10.70
CA ASP A 173 -20.97 31.15 11.00
C ASP A 173 -20.78 29.73 10.49
N GLY A 174 -19.87 28.99 11.13
CA GLY A 174 -19.66 27.58 10.82
C GLY A 174 -18.24 27.10 11.05
N ASN A 175 -17.97 25.91 10.51
CA ASN A 175 -16.68 25.24 10.61
C ASN A 175 -16.04 25.16 9.23
N TYR A 176 -14.81 25.67 9.11
CA TYR A 176 -14.14 25.80 7.83
C TYR A 176 -12.68 25.36 7.92
N CYS A 177 -12.21 24.67 6.89
CA CYS A 177 -10.80 24.44 6.65
C CYS A 177 -10.32 25.39 5.56
N TYR A 178 -9.14 25.97 5.79
CA TYR A 178 -8.49 26.87 4.86
C TYR A 178 -7.23 26.21 4.31
N GLU A 179 -6.99 26.35 3.02
CA GLU A 179 -5.81 25.83 2.33
C GLU A 179 -5.27 26.87 1.34
N GLN A 180 -4.00 26.73 0.95
CA GLN A 180 -3.37 27.60 -0.02
C GLN A 180 -4.06 27.50 -1.39
N PHE A 181 -4.36 28.64 -2.03
CA PHE A 181 -4.86 28.67 -3.40
C PHE A 181 -3.71 28.88 -4.40
N ILE A 182 -3.67 28.05 -5.44
CA ILE A 182 -2.73 28.18 -6.55
C ILE A 182 -3.48 28.67 -7.78
N LYS A 183 -3.14 29.87 -8.28
CA LYS A 183 -3.79 30.47 -9.46
C LYS A 183 -3.22 29.86 -10.75
N GLY A 184 -4.08 29.69 -11.76
CA GLY A 184 -3.66 29.31 -13.12
C GLY A 184 -3.42 27.81 -13.35
N VAL A 185 -3.61 26.97 -12.34
CA VAL A 185 -3.51 25.51 -12.46
C VAL A 185 -4.86 24.89 -12.86
N LYS A 186 -4.79 23.76 -13.57
CA LYS A 186 -5.98 22.97 -13.92
C LYS A 186 -6.22 21.92 -12.83
N ASP A 187 -7.49 21.64 -12.56
CA ASP A 187 -7.88 20.54 -11.67
C ASP A 187 -7.65 19.22 -12.40
N LEU A 188 -6.81 18.35 -11.85
CA LEU A 188 -6.66 16.96 -12.29
C LEU A 188 -7.62 16.08 -11.51
N LYS A 189 -8.62 15.52 -12.18
CA LYS A 189 -9.50 14.50 -11.61
C LYS A 189 -8.90 13.12 -11.84
N VAL A 190 -8.74 12.36 -10.76
CA VAL A 190 -8.23 10.99 -10.79
C VAL A 190 -9.32 10.03 -10.35
N TYR A 191 -9.47 8.93 -11.08
CA TYR A 191 -10.45 7.87 -10.80
C TYR A 191 -9.73 6.53 -10.74
N THR A 192 -9.89 5.82 -9.62
CA THR A 192 -9.22 4.54 -9.37
C THR A 192 -10.15 3.37 -9.62
N ILE A 193 -9.56 2.24 -10.01
CA ILE A 193 -10.21 0.93 -10.06
C ILE A 193 -9.24 -0.08 -9.43
N GLY A 194 -9.35 -0.25 -8.13
CA GLY A 194 -8.36 -0.92 -7.30
C GLY A 194 -7.02 -0.16 -7.25
N PRO A 195 -6.03 -0.69 -6.51
CA PRO A 195 -4.77 0.01 -6.25
C PRO A 195 -3.85 0.11 -7.48
N ASN A 196 -4.13 -0.65 -8.54
CA ASN A 196 -3.23 -0.83 -9.68
C ASN A 196 -3.68 -0.08 -10.95
N TYR A 197 -4.81 0.62 -10.90
CA TYR A 197 -5.30 1.39 -12.04
C TYR A 197 -5.85 2.73 -11.59
N ALA A 198 -5.43 3.78 -12.30
CA ALA A 198 -5.95 5.13 -12.14
C ALA A 198 -6.07 5.80 -13.51
N HIS A 199 -7.16 6.53 -13.70
CA HIS A 199 -7.50 7.30 -14.89
C HIS A 199 -7.49 8.79 -14.57
N GLY A 200 -6.79 9.60 -15.37
CA GLY A 200 -6.64 11.04 -15.14
C GLY A 200 -7.36 11.87 -16.21
N GLU A 201 -8.14 12.86 -15.79
CA GLU A 201 -8.77 13.85 -16.66
C GLU A 201 -8.52 15.25 -16.12
N VAL A 202 -8.04 16.16 -16.96
CA VAL A 202 -7.97 17.58 -16.60
C VAL A 202 -9.22 18.31 -17.07
N ARG A 203 -9.69 19.25 -16.25
CA ARG A 203 -10.77 20.17 -16.58
C ARG A 203 -10.37 21.61 -16.26
N LYS A 204 -11.12 22.57 -16.81
CA LYS A 204 -10.98 23.98 -16.43
C LYS A 204 -11.38 24.14 -14.96
N SER A 205 -10.54 24.81 -14.19
CA SER A 205 -10.83 25.08 -12.78
C SER A 205 -12.03 26.05 -12.66
N PRO A 206 -13.00 25.80 -11.76
CA PRO A 206 -14.09 26.73 -11.47
C PRO A 206 -13.59 28.11 -10.97
N ALA A 207 -12.34 28.17 -10.50
CA ALA A 207 -11.72 29.37 -9.95
C ALA A 207 -11.29 30.41 -11.00
N VAL A 208 -11.33 30.08 -12.30
CA VAL A 208 -10.88 30.97 -13.38
C VAL A 208 -11.90 32.10 -13.61
N ASP A 209 -13.00 31.79 -14.28
CA ASP A 209 -14.10 32.73 -14.59
C ASP A 209 -15.46 32.21 -14.12
N GLY A 210 -15.54 30.94 -13.71
CA GLY A 210 -16.78 30.27 -13.33
C GLY A 210 -17.57 29.70 -14.51
N ILE A 211 -17.13 29.88 -15.75
CA ILE A 211 -17.80 29.39 -16.95
C ILE A 211 -17.34 27.96 -17.25
N VAL A 212 -18.29 27.03 -17.29
CA VAL A 212 -18.05 25.63 -17.61
C VAL A 212 -17.78 25.50 -19.11
N ALA A 213 -16.58 25.04 -19.46
CA ALA A 213 -16.20 24.81 -20.84
C ALA A 213 -16.90 23.53 -21.36
N ARG A 214 -17.59 23.62 -22.50
CA ARG A 214 -18.37 22.51 -23.08
C ARG A 214 -17.92 22.18 -24.50
N ASN A 215 -18.06 20.90 -24.87
CA ASN A 215 -17.84 20.42 -26.23
C ASN A 215 -19.08 20.72 -27.11
N PRO A 216 -19.02 20.48 -28.43
CA PRO A 216 -20.17 20.69 -29.32
C PRO A 216 -21.44 19.95 -28.91
N ASP A 217 -21.33 18.79 -28.24
CA ASP A 217 -22.46 18.02 -27.71
C ASP A 217 -23.01 18.57 -26.39
N GLY A 218 -22.54 19.74 -25.93
CA GLY A 218 -22.95 20.35 -24.68
C GLY A 218 -22.42 19.65 -23.41
N LYS A 219 -21.53 18.67 -23.52
CA LYS A 219 -20.88 18.01 -22.36
C LYS A 219 -19.69 18.83 -21.88
N GLU A 220 -19.42 18.81 -20.57
CA GLU A 220 -18.23 19.47 -20.02
C GLU A 220 -16.96 18.90 -20.67
N MET A 221 -16.09 19.78 -21.18
CA MET A 221 -14.82 19.38 -21.77
C MET A 221 -13.91 18.79 -20.70
N ARG A 222 -13.43 17.58 -20.97
CA ARG A 222 -12.42 16.88 -20.17
C ARG A 222 -11.36 16.34 -21.10
N LEU A 223 -10.11 16.62 -20.77
CA LEU A 223 -8.98 16.15 -21.56
C LEU A 223 -8.31 15.01 -20.81
N LEU A 224 -8.17 13.88 -21.47
CA LEU A 224 -7.40 12.76 -20.95
C LEU A 224 -5.97 13.22 -20.66
N THR A 225 -5.44 12.86 -19.49
CA THR A 225 -4.04 13.13 -19.16
C THR A 225 -3.38 11.88 -18.58
N LEU A 226 -2.08 11.75 -18.84
CA LEU A 226 -1.28 10.71 -18.22
C LEU A 226 -0.94 11.12 -16.80
N LEU A 227 -1.08 10.16 -15.88
CA LEU A 227 -0.62 10.30 -14.50
C LEU A 227 0.89 10.03 -14.42
N THR A 228 1.60 10.84 -13.64
CA THR A 228 3.02 10.61 -13.33
C THR A 228 3.19 9.39 -12.40
N PRO A 229 4.41 8.83 -12.26
CA PRO A 229 4.64 7.77 -11.28
C PRO A 229 4.26 8.16 -9.85
N GLU A 230 4.54 9.40 -9.44
CA GLU A 230 4.14 9.96 -8.14
C GLU A 230 2.63 9.95 -7.97
N GLU A 231 1.87 10.40 -8.98
CA GLU A 231 0.41 10.45 -8.93
C GLU A 231 -0.24 9.06 -8.91
N ARG A 232 0.38 8.07 -9.58
CA ARG A 232 -0.06 6.67 -9.49
C ARG A 232 0.19 6.08 -8.11
N ASP A 233 1.30 6.43 -7.48
CA ASP A 233 1.56 6.02 -6.09
C ASP A 233 0.58 6.68 -5.11
N ILE A 234 0.28 7.97 -5.29
CA ILE A 234 -0.79 8.68 -4.56
C ILE A 234 -2.13 7.94 -4.73
N ALA A 235 -2.51 7.61 -5.97
CA ALA A 235 -3.75 6.88 -6.25
C ALA A 235 -3.81 5.53 -5.54
N ARG A 236 -2.72 4.75 -5.61
CA ARG A 236 -2.59 3.46 -4.91
C ARG A 236 -2.75 3.61 -3.39
N ARG A 237 -2.13 4.63 -2.81
CA ARG A 237 -2.19 4.92 -1.37
C ARG A 237 -3.57 5.39 -0.94
N ILE A 238 -4.25 6.22 -1.72
CA ILE A 238 -5.65 6.60 -1.46
C ILE A 238 -6.54 5.37 -1.41
N VAL A 239 -6.46 4.47 -2.41
CA VAL A 239 -7.25 3.23 -2.41
C VAL A 239 -7.00 2.39 -1.16
N THR A 240 -5.74 2.27 -0.75
CA THR A 240 -5.33 1.45 0.41
C THR A 240 -5.79 2.06 1.73
N VAL A 241 -5.57 3.37 1.92
CA VAL A 241 -5.83 4.08 3.18
C VAL A 241 -7.32 4.28 3.41
N PHE A 242 -8.05 4.71 2.37
CA PHE A 242 -9.50 4.93 2.46
C PHE A 242 -10.31 3.66 2.19
N GLN A 243 -9.66 2.55 1.82
CA GLN A 243 -10.31 1.28 1.48
C GLN A 243 -11.43 1.42 0.44
N GLN A 244 -11.22 2.34 -0.51
CA GLN A 244 -12.12 2.60 -1.63
C GLN A 244 -11.46 2.11 -2.91
N ASN A 245 -11.84 0.91 -3.39
CA ASN A 245 -11.35 0.38 -4.66
C ASN A 245 -11.77 1.27 -5.84
N ILE A 246 -13.00 1.76 -5.83
CA ILE A 246 -13.51 2.70 -6.82
C ILE A 246 -13.58 4.07 -6.14
N CYS A 247 -12.59 4.92 -6.40
CA CYS A 247 -12.46 6.20 -5.73
C CYS A 247 -12.12 7.33 -6.73
N GLY A 248 -12.82 8.46 -6.60
CA GLY A 248 -12.49 9.72 -7.27
C GLY A 248 -11.82 10.70 -6.32
N PHE A 249 -10.81 11.43 -6.80
CA PHE A 249 -10.14 12.47 -6.02
C PHE A 249 -9.49 13.51 -6.96
N ASP A 250 -9.18 14.68 -6.41
CA ASP A 250 -8.68 15.81 -7.18
C ASP A 250 -7.24 16.16 -6.76
N ILE A 251 -6.39 16.40 -7.76
CA ILE A 251 -4.99 16.80 -7.62
C ILE A 251 -4.79 18.19 -8.22
N ILE A 252 -3.94 19.00 -7.58
CA ILE A 252 -3.27 20.15 -8.19
C ILE A 252 -1.80 19.81 -8.45
N ARG A 253 -1.36 20.03 -9.69
CA ARG A 253 0.06 19.98 -10.09
C ARG A 253 0.66 21.37 -9.93
N THR A 254 1.68 21.52 -9.07
CA THR A 254 2.39 22.78 -8.88
C THR A 254 3.83 22.55 -8.45
N ASN A 255 4.76 23.39 -8.92
CA ASN A 255 6.18 23.33 -8.58
C ASN A 255 6.79 21.91 -8.71
N GLY A 256 6.41 21.19 -9.78
CA GLY A 256 6.89 19.84 -10.05
C GLY A 256 6.35 18.74 -9.12
N ARG A 257 5.36 19.03 -8.27
CA ARG A 257 4.74 18.07 -7.34
C ARG A 257 3.22 17.98 -7.54
N ALA A 258 2.63 16.91 -7.01
CA ALA A 258 1.20 16.67 -6.99
C ALA A 258 0.64 16.78 -5.56
N TYR A 259 -0.43 17.56 -5.37
CA TYR A 259 -1.09 17.73 -4.09
C TYR A 259 -2.57 17.34 -4.20
N VAL A 260 -3.02 16.43 -3.34
CA VAL A 260 -4.42 16.03 -3.22
C VAL A 260 -5.18 17.16 -2.53
N ILE A 261 -6.25 17.64 -3.15
CA ILE A 261 -7.09 18.75 -2.62
C ILE A 261 -8.48 18.29 -2.18
N ASP A 262 -8.92 17.12 -2.64
CA ASP A 262 -10.25 16.58 -2.36
C ASP A 262 -10.30 15.07 -2.62
N VAL A 263 -10.99 14.32 -1.77
CA VAL A 263 -11.22 12.87 -1.96
C VAL A 263 -12.72 12.63 -1.84
N ASN A 264 -13.35 12.16 -2.91
CA ASN A 264 -14.81 12.10 -3.05
C ASN A 264 -15.41 10.73 -2.71
N GLY A 265 -14.58 9.71 -2.47
CA GLY A 265 -15.06 8.32 -2.42
C GLY A 265 -15.57 7.86 -3.79
N TRP A 266 -16.70 7.15 -3.83
CA TRP A 266 -17.20 6.48 -5.02
C TRP A 266 -17.44 7.43 -6.20
N SER A 267 -16.74 7.22 -7.32
CA SER A 267 -16.89 8.05 -8.51
C SER A 267 -16.50 7.30 -9.78
N PHE A 268 -17.18 7.63 -10.90
CA PHE A 268 -16.94 7.01 -12.19
C PHE A 268 -16.54 8.02 -13.26
N VAL A 269 -15.65 7.60 -14.15
CA VAL A 269 -15.44 8.24 -15.45
C VAL A 269 -16.72 8.07 -16.29
N LYS A 270 -17.11 9.12 -17.01
CA LYS A 270 -18.32 9.14 -17.84
C LYS A 270 -17.96 9.07 -19.32
N GLY A 271 -18.70 8.27 -20.08
CA GLY A 271 -18.59 8.16 -21.54
C GLY A 271 -17.38 7.36 -22.03
N ASN A 272 -16.70 6.60 -21.16
CA ASN A 272 -15.49 5.86 -21.53
C ASN A 272 -15.74 4.34 -21.45
N MET A 273 -15.92 3.71 -22.61
CA MET A 273 -16.23 2.27 -22.70
C MET A 273 -15.10 1.39 -22.14
N ARG A 274 -13.84 1.72 -22.43
CA ARG A 274 -12.68 0.99 -21.91
C ARG A 274 -12.60 1.06 -20.38
N TYR A 275 -12.96 2.20 -19.79
CA TYR A 275 -13.06 2.35 -18.35
C TYR A 275 -14.15 1.43 -17.79
N TYR A 276 -15.33 1.39 -18.41
CA TYR A 276 -16.43 0.52 -17.97
C TYR A 276 -16.06 -0.97 -18.04
N ASP A 277 -15.43 -1.41 -19.12
CA ASP A 277 -14.95 -2.80 -19.29
C ASP A 277 -13.96 -3.16 -18.17
N LYS A 278 -12.98 -2.28 -17.92
CA LYS A 278 -11.96 -2.50 -16.88
C LYS A 278 -12.56 -2.48 -15.48
N CYS A 279 -13.51 -1.60 -15.22
CA CYS A 279 -14.20 -1.51 -13.94
C CYS A 279 -14.99 -2.78 -13.65
N ALA A 280 -15.85 -3.21 -14.59
CA ALA A 280 -16.62 -4.44 -14.47
C ALA A 280 -15.71 -5.66 -14.25
N ARG A 281 -14.64 -5.81 -15.04
CA ARG A 281 -13.68 -6.91 -14.88
C ARG A 281 -13.00 -6.92 -13.51
N THR A 282 -12.71 -5.74 -12.97
CA THR A 282 -12.04 -5.62 -11.66
C THR A 282 -12.99 -5.91 -10.51
N ILE A 283 -14.22 -5.37 -10.55
CA ILE A 283 -15.29 -5.71 -9.61
C ILE A 283 -15.53 -7.23 -9.61
N ARG A 284 -15.70 -7.84 -10.79
CA ARG A 284 -15.84 -9.29 -10.95
C ARG A 284 -14.73 -10.05 -10.25
N LYS A 285 -13.47 -9.67 -10.49
CA LYS A 285 -12.30 -10.33 -9.87
C LYS A 285 -12.34 -10.23 -8.34
N LEU A 286 -12.72 -9.07 -7.81
CA LEU A 286 -12.86 -8.86 -6.36
C LEU A 286 -13.98 -9.73 -5.78
N CYS A 287 -15.17 -9.74 -6.40
CA CYS A 287 -16.31 -10.56 -5.97
C CYS A 287 -15.97 -12.05 -5.94
N LEU A 288 -15.51 -12.61 -7.07
CA LEU A 288 -15.23 -14.05 -7.18
C LEU A 288 -14.10 -14.49 -6.25
N GLY A 289 -13.08 -13.64 -6.08
CA GLY A 289 -12.01 -13.87 -5.12
C GLY A 289 -12.52 -13.94 -3.67
N SER A 290 -13.52 -13.13 -3.33
CA SER A 290 -14.13 -13.12 -1.98
C SER A 290 -14.98 -14.36 -1.71
N ILE A 291 -15.68 -14.90 -2.73
CA ILE A 291 -16.52 -16.09 -2.59
C ILE A 291 -15.66 -17.34 -2.47
N SER A 292 -14.60 -17.47 -3.27
CA SER A 292 -13.64 -18.58 -3.13
C SER A 292 -13.01 -18.64 -1.73
N TYR A 293 -12.91 -17.50 -1.06
CA TYR A 293 -12.46 -17.39 0.32
C TYR A 293 -13.56 -17.77 1.33
N ARG A 294 -14.81 -17.32 1.13
CA ARG A 294 -15.96 -17.66 2.00
C ARG A 294 -16.39 -19.13 1.93
N SER A 295 -16.34 -19.75 0.75
CA SER A 295 -16.62 -21.18 0.57
C SER A 295 -15.59 -22.07 1.29
N GLN A 296 -14.41 -21.54 1.64
CA GLN A 296 -13.44 -22.21 2.49
C GLN A 296 -13.75 -22.08 3.99
N ILE A 297 -14.60 -21.12 4.39
CA ILE A 297 -14.91 -20.76 5.79
C ILE A 297 -16.24 -21.37 6.29
N HIS A 298 -17.23 -21.61 5.42
CA HIS A 298 -18.58 -22.05 5.83
C HIS A 298 -18.95 -23.52 5.53
N ALA A 299 -18.03 -24.34 5.04
CA ALA A 299 -18.22 -25.77 5.09
C ALA A 299 -17.98 -26.25 6.53
N PRO A 300 -18.89 -27.02 7.19
CA PRO A 300 -18.49 -27.77 8.37
C PRO A 300 -17.29 -28.63 7.97
N PRO A 301 -16.29 -28.89 8.84
CA PRO A 301 -15.18 -29.72 8.47
C PRO A 301 -15.72 -31.13 8.26
N LYS A 302 -16.15 -31.41 7.03
CA LYS A 302 -16.20 -32.77 6.54
C LYS A 302 -14.75 -33.19 6.55
N ILE A 303 -14.40 -33.92 7.61
CA ILE A 303 -13.28 -34.83 7.63
C ILE A 303 -13.66 -35.93 6.63
N THR A 304 -13.69 -35.58 5.34
CA THR A 304 -13.39 -36.56 4.32
C THR A 304 -11.93 -36.92 4.53
N ARG A 305 -11.64 -38.22 4.43
CA ARG A 305 -10.30 -38.83 4.57
C ARG A 305 -9.21 -38.14 3.74
N GLU A 306 -9.57 -37.22 2.87
CA GLU A 306 -8.73 -36.48 1.94
C GLU A 306 -8.05 -35.24 2.54
N ARG A 307 -8.47 -34.75 3.73
CA ARG A 307 -7.84 -33.58 4.40
C ARG A 307 -7.05 -33.90 5.65
N VAL A 308 -6.65 -35.15 5.82
CA VAL A 308 -5.51 -35.50 6.65
C VAL A 308 -4.50 -36.11 5.71
N PHE A 309 -3.35 -35.47 5.53
CA PHE A 309 -2.17 -36.16 5.01
C PHE A 309 -1.80 -37.21 6.04
N ARG A 310 -2.43 -38.38 5.95
CA ARG A 310 -1.90 -39.60 6.50
C ARG A 310 -0.87 -40.06 5.51
N ASP A 311 0.40 -39.95 5.90
CA ASP A 311 1.41 -40.80 5.31
C ASP A 311 0.95 -42.25 5.51
N GLY A 312 1.04 -43.05 4.46
CA GLY A 312 0.62 -44.45 4.48
C GLY A 312 1.19 -45.15 5.72
N ASP A 313 0.33 -45.88 6.42
CA ASP A 313 0.61 -46.76 7.57
C ASP A 313 1.03 -46.14 8.91
N ASN A 314 1.37 -44.85 9.01
CA ASN A 314 1.81 -44.27 10.29
C ASN A 314 0.91 -43.14 10.78
N ARG A 315 0.27 -43.38 11.94
CA ARG A 315 -0.74 -42.57 12.65
C ARG A 315 -0.25 -41.19 13.14
N HIS A 316 0.55 -40.47 12.37
CA HIS A 316 1.08 -39.17 12.78
C HIS A 316 0.14 -38.02 12.39
N ILE A 317 0.00 -37.08 13.32
CA ILE A 317 -0.83 -35.89 13.22
C ILE A 317 0.10 -34.67 13.16
N LEU A 318 -0.14 -33.75 12.21
CA LEU A 318 0.66 -32.52 12.09
C LEU A 318 0.28 -31.54 13.21
N LEU A 319 1.20 -31.29 14.14
CA LEU A 319 0.98 -30.42 15.32
C LEU A 319 1.40 -28.96 15.13
N SER A 320 2.31 -28.69 14.18
CA SER A 320 2.96 -27.39 14.02
C SER A 320 3.43 -27.18 12.59
N LEU A 321 3.26 -25.95 12.09
CA LEU A 321 3.80 -25.51 10.81
C LEU A 321 4.88 -24.44 11.02
N VAL A 322 6.09 -24.72 10.53
CA VAL A 322 7.21 -23.78 10.53
C VAL A 322 7.47 -23.35 9.09
N THR A 323 7.12 -22.11 8.77
CA THR A 323 7.31 -21.58 7.40
C THR A 323 8.57 -20.72 7.32
N VAL A 324 9.42 -21.05 6.35
CA VAL A 324 10.73 -20.40 6.16
C VAL A 324 10.72 -19.59 4.87
N PHE A 325 10.73 -18.26 4.99
CA PHE A 325 10.81 -17.35 3.85
C PHE A 325 12.24 -17.21 3.35
N ARG A 326 12.43 -17.35 2.04
CA ARG A 326 13.68 -17.01 1.38
C ARG A 326 13.56 -15.63 0.75
N HIS A 327 14.27 -14.67 1.32
CA HIS A 327 14.32 -13.29 0.82
C HIS A 327 15.39 -13.11 -0.26
N GLY A 328 15.06 -12.43 -1.35
CA GLY A 328 15.96 -12.17 -2.48
C GLY A 328 16.96 -11.04 -2.26
N ASP A 329 16.61 -10.05 -1.42
CA ASP A 329 17.50 -8.96 -1.06
C ASP A 329 18.54 -9.41 -0.02
N ARG A 330 19.72 -9.79 -0.52
CA ARG A 330 20.85 -10.29 0.24
C ARG A 330 22.13 -9.67 -0.29
N THR A 331 23.13 -9.54 0.56
CA THR A 331 24.48 -9.17 0.12
C THR A 331 25.01 -10.21 -0.89
N PRO A 332 25.81 -9.79 -1.90
CA PRO A 332 26.39 -10.74 -2.84
C PRO A 332 27.15 -11.85 -2.13
N LYS A 333 26.93 -13.10 -2.56
CA LYS A 333 27.61 -14.26 -1.98
C LYS A 333 28.93 -14.47 -2.69
N ARG A 334 30.04 -14.41 -1.94
CA ARG A 334 31.38 -14.69 -2.46
C ARG A 334 31.82 -16.10 -2.06
N LYS A 335 32.61 -16.74 -2.92
CA LYS A 335 33.12 -18.09 -2.71
C LYS A 335 34.50 -18.24 -3.31
N LEU A 336 35.44 -18.75 -2.51
CA LEU A 336 36.73 -19.23 -2.95
C LEU A 336 36.75 -20.76 -2.85
N LYS A 337 37.32 -21.44 -3.84
CA LYS A 337 37.56 -22.88 -3.81
C LYS A 337 39.03 -23.15 -4.11
N LEU A 338 39.66 -23.99 -3.31
CA LEU A 338 41.01 -24.47 -3.56
C LEU A 338 41.14 -25.95 -3.24
N LYS A 339 42.02 -26.62 -3.97
CA LYS A 339 42.38 -28.02 -3.78
C LYS A 339 43.52 -28.07 -2.76
N VAL A 340 43.43 -28.93 -1.75
CA VAL A 340 44.35 -28.98 -0.61
C VAL A 340 44.69 -30.42 -0.27
N SER A 341 45.99 -30.74 -0.24
CA SER A 341 46.55 -32.03 0.16
C SER A 341 47.41 -31.94 1.44
N HIS A 342 47.42 -30.79 2.10
CA HIS A 342 48.24 -30.50 3.28
C HIS A 342 47.66 -31.13 4.55
N ALA A 343 48.52 -31.82 5.32
CA ALA A 343 48.13 -32.61 6.49
C ALA A 343 47.41 -31.77 7.57
N GLU A 344 47.78 -30.49 7.74
CA GLU A 344 47.20 -29.56 8.71
C GLU A 344 45.70 -29.36 8.48
N VAL A 345 45.30 -29.24 7.21
CA VAL A 345 43.91 -29.08 6.81
C VAL A 345 43.21 -30.43 6.77
N LEU A 346 43.89 -31.49 6.35
CA LEU A 346 43.33 -32.84 6.29
C LEU A 346 43.06 -33.44 7.67
N TRP A 347 43.80 -33.04 8.70
CA TRP A 347 43.55 -33.44 10.09
C TRP A 347 42.14 -33.09 10.57
N MET A 348 41.49 -32.09 9.97
CA MET A 348 40.11 -31.73 10.26
C MET A 348 39.10 -32.85 9.95
N PHE A 349 39.47 -33.80 9.08
CA PHE A 349 38.68 -35.00 8.84
C PHE A 349 38.77 -36.00 9.99
N LYS A 350 39.84 -35.99 10.79
CA LYS A 350 40.08 -37.02 11.82
C LYS A 350 39.92 -38.42 11.22
N ASN A 351 38.91 -39.18 11.66
CA ASN A 351 38.58 -40.51 11.15
C ASN A 351 37.41 -40.52 10.16
N THR A 352 36.87 -39.35 9.81
CA THR A 352 35.77 -39.25 8.85
C THR A 352 36.26 -39.20 7.41
N ARG A 353 35.47 -39.79 6.54
CA ARG A 353 35.65 -39.78 5.08
C ARG A 353 34.60 -38.90 4.41
N GLN A 354 33.87 -38.13 5.20
CA GLN A 354 32.76 -37.28 4.76
C GLN A 354 33.11 -35.79 4.81
N GLU A 355 32.28 -34.97 4.16
CA GLU A 355 32.46 -33.51 4.14
C GLU A 355 32.44 -32.90 5.56
N VAL A 356 33.50 -32.17 5.90
CA VAL A 356 33.58 -31.41 7.15
C VAL A 356 33.08 -29.98 6.92
N LYS A 357 32.13 -29.52 7.73
CA LYS A 357 31.53 -28.18 7.64
C LYS A 357 31.80 -27.41 8.92
N LEU A 358 32.57 -26.33 8.84
CA LEU A 358 32.88 -25.46 9.97
C LEU A 358 31.97 -24.24 9.91
N LYS A 359 31.15 -24.07 10.95
CA LYS A 359 30.18 -22.97 11.05
C LYS A 359 30.23 -22.24 12.39
N LYS A 360 30.55 -22.94 13.48
CA LYS A 360 30.58 -22.38 14.83
C LYS A 360 31.99 -21.93 15.20
N ARG A 361 32.10 -20.88 16.02
CA ARG A 361 33.39 -20.33 16.48
C ARG A 361 34.32 -21.39 17.08
N LYS A 362 33.78 -22.30 17.92
CA LYS A 362 34.51 -23.45 18.51
C LYS A 362 35.17 -24.38 17.48
N GLN A 363 34.63 -24.46 16.25
CA GLN A 363 35.16 -25.30 15.16
C GLN A 363 36.10 -24.51 14.24
N ILE A 364 35.82 -23.22 14.05
CA ILE A 364 36.62 -22.32 13.21
C ILE A 364 37.95 -21.99 13.89
N ILE A 365 37.98 -21.83 15.21
CA ILE A 365 39.22 -21.49 15.95
C ILE A 365 40.32 -22.56 15.75
N PRO A 366 40.08 -23.87 15.96
CA PRO A 366 41.11 -24.89 15.68
C PRO A 366 41.55 -24.92 14.22
N PHE A 367 40.62 -24.71 13.29
CA PHE A 367 40.95 -24.64 11.87
C PHE A 367 41.82 -23.44 11.52
N LEU A 368 41.52 -22.26 12.09
CA LEU A 368 42.33 -21.05 11.91
C LEU A 368 43.75 -21.25 12.44
N LYS A 369 43.92 -21.95 13.57
CA LYS A 369 45.25 -22.32 14.09
C LYS A 369 46.01 -23.23 13.11
N ALA A 370 45.37 -24.28 12.60
CA ALA A 370 45.98 -25.17 11.61
C ALA A 370 46.31 -24.45 10.29
N LEU A 371 45.42 -23.55 9.85
CA LEU A 371 45.62 -22.71 8.67
C LEU A 371 46.80 -21.74 8.85
N ASN A 372 46.94 -21.12 10.01
CA ASN A 372 48.06 -20.21 10.30
C ASN A 372 49.41 -20.94 10.30
N TYR A 373 49.45 -22.16 10.87
CA TYR A 373 50.65 -23.00 10.82
C TYR A 373 51.01 -23.38 9.38
N LEU A 374 50.02 -23.80 8.57
CA LEU A 374 50.22 -24.12 7.17
C LEU A 374 50.73 -22.91 6.37
N ILE A 375 50.10 -21.73 6.55
CA ILE A 375 50.51 -20.48 5.89
C ILE A 375 51.97 -20.16 6.22
N HIS A 376 52.36 -20.26 7.50
CA HIS A 376 53.74 -20.02 7.94
C HIS A 376 54.74 -21.00 7.30
N ARG A 377 54.40 -22.31 7.25
CA ARG A 377 55.22 -23.33 6.57
C ARG A 377 55.37 -23.07 5.07
N LEU A 378 54.31 -22.65 4.39
CA LEU A 378 54.34 -22.34 2.96
C LEU A 378 55.06 -21.03 2.65
N GLU A 379 55.09 -20.06 3.58
CA GLU A 379 55.87 -18.82 3.45
C GLU A 379 57.38 -19.08 3.40
N THR A 380 57.84 -20.17 4.02
CA THR A 380 59.25 -20.62 3.97
C THR A 380 59.58 -21.50 2.75
N SER A 381 58.59 -21.89 1.95
CA SER A 381 58.77 -22.73 0.75
C SER A 381 59.08 -21.87 -0.50
N SER A 382 60.02 -22.33 -1.33
CA SER A 382 60.40 -21.66 -2.59
C SER A 382 59.58 -22.11 -3.82
N SER A 383 58.61 -23.02 -3.65
CA SER A 383 57.80 -23.57 -4.75
C SER A 383 56.80 -22.56 -5.32
N LEU A 384 56.74 -22.45 -6.65
CA LEU A 384 55.76 -21.61 -7.35
C LEU A 384 54.30 -22.04 -7.08
N SER A 385 54.05 -23.35 -7.00
CA SER A 385 52.71 -23.88 -6.70
C SER A 385 52.24 -23.50 -5.29
N ASP A 386 53.18 -23.44 -4.34
CA ASP A 386 52.90 -23.04 -2.96
C ASP A 386 52.57 -21.54 -2.87
N ARG A 387 53.21 -20.67 -3.68
CA ARG A 387 52.92 -19.23 -3.70
C ARG A 387 51.50 -18.90 -4.17
N GLU A 388 51.01 -19.60 -5.19
CA GLU A 388 49.63 -19.44 -5.66
C GLU A 388 48.61 -19.91 -4.61
N GLN A 389 48.87 -21.06 -3.97
CA GLN A 389 48.04 -21.56 -2.87
C GLN A 389 48.09 -20.61 -1.66
N LEU A 390 49.25 -20.05 -1.34
CA LEU A 390 49.46 -19.14 -0.21
C LEU A 390 48.59 -17.88 -0.33
N SER A 391 48.51 -17.27 -1.51
CA SER A 391 47.63 -16.11 -1.76
C SER A 391 46.16 -16.42 -1.44
N SER A 392 45.67 -17.57 -1.89
CA SER A 392 44.31 -18.04 -1.65
C SER A 392 44.06 -18.35 -0.17
N LEU A 393 45.02 -18.98 0.51
CA LEU A 393 44.94 -19.29 1.94
C LEU A 393 44.93 -18.02 2.80
N ARG A 394 45.67 -16.97 2.43
CA ARG A 394 45.63 -15.65 3.09
C ARG A 394 44.25 -14.98 2.99
N ILE A 395 43.58 -15.10 1.84
CA ILE A 395 42.20 -14.63 1.69
C ILE A 395 41.26 -15.42 2.62
N VAL A 396 41.44 -16.73 2.73
CA VAL A 396 40.66 -17.55 3.67
C VAL A 396 40.89 -17.08 5.12
N ARG A 397 42.15 -16.81 5.50
CA ARG A 397 42.51 -16.30 6.83
C ARG A 397 41.84 -14.95 7.13
N SER A 398 42.00 -13.95 6.26
CA SER A 398 41.42 -12.61 6.47
C SER A 398 39.90 -12.66 6.57
N VAL A 399 39.24 -13.46 5.74
CA VAL A 399 37.77 -13.65 5.80
C VAL A 399 37.32 -14.22 7.16
N ILE A 400 38.14 -15.09 7.78
CA ILE A 400 37.88 -15.66 9.10
C ILE A 400 38.15 -14.63 10.20
N GLU A 401 39.27 -13.92 10.14
CA GLU A 401 39.69 -12.94 11.14
C GLU A 401 38.76 -11.72 11.20
N GLU A 402 38.29 -11.25 10.05
CA GLU A 402 37.33 -10.14 9.93
C GLU A 402 35.89 -10.51 10.32
N ASP A 403 35.64 -11.75 10.74
CA ASP A 403 34.32 -12.29 11.10
C ASP A 403 33.23 -11.95 10.06
N ARG A 404 33.57 -12.12 8.77
CA ARG A 404 32.68 -11.70 7.68
C ARG A 404 31.35 -12.44 7.77
N LYS A 405 30.26 -11.66 7.77
CA LYS A 405 28.89 -12.18 7.88
C LYS A 405 28.63 -13.28 6.85
N GLY A 406 28.04 -14.39 7.31
CA GLY A 406 27.71 -15.55 6.46
C GLY A 406 28.88 -16.52 6.22
N LEU A 407 29.96 -16.41 6.98
CA LEU A 407 31.14 -17.29 6.88
C LEU A 407 30.77 -18.78 7.00
N LYS A 408 31.25 -19.56 6.04
CA LYS A 408 31.18 -21.02 6.06
C LYS A 408 32.38 -21.63 5.35
N ILE A 409 33.06 -22.54 6.03
CA ILE A 409 34.17 -23.33 5.48
C ILE A 409 33.69 -24.76 5.28
N GLN A 410 33.96 -25.32 4.11
CA GLN A 410 33.60 -26.69 3.75
C GLN A 410 34.83 -27.41 3.20
N LEU A 411 35.18 -28.54 3.80
CA LEU A 411 36.24 -29.42 3.32
C LEU A 411 35.58 -30.66 2.73
N LYS A 412 35.72 -30.86 1.42
CA LYS A 412 35.14 -32.01 0.72
C LYS A 412 36.24 -32.99 0.31
N PRO A 413 36.24 -34.25 0.76
CA PRO A 413 37.20 -35.25 0.30
C PRO A 413 37.17 -35.37 -1.22
N ARG A 414 38.34 -35.50 -1.83
CA ARG A 414 38.53 -35.71 -3.27
C ARG A 414 39.26 -36.99 -3.56
N LYS A 415 40.27 -37.31 -2.75
CA LYS A 415 41.01 -38.57 -2.85
C LYS A 415 41.07 -39.24 -1.49
N ILE A 416 40.75 -40.52 -1.47
CA ILE A 416 40.83 -41.37 -0.28
C ILE A 416 41.71 -42.56 -0.67
N ILE A 417 42.78 -42.78 0.08
CA ILE A 417 43.72 -43.88 -0.11
C ILE A 417 43.80 -44.60 1.23
N GLU A 418 43.63 -45.92 1.23
CA GLU A 418 43.69 -46.75 2.45
C GLU A 418 42.79 -46.22 3.58
N GLY A 419 41.63 -45.70 3.18
CA GLY A 419 40.67 -45.14 4.13
C GLY A 419 41.09 -43.82 4.79
N ARG A 420 42.17 -43.15 4.36
CA ARG A 420 42.52 -41.78 4.79
C ARG A 420 42.29 -40.77 3.67
N VAL A 421 41.77 -39.60 4.02
CA VAL A 421 41.59 -38.51 3.06
C VAL A 421 42.96 -37.90 2.78
N THR A 422 43.45 -38.05 1.55
CA THR A 422 44.76 -37.53 1.11
C THR A 422 44.64 -36.23 0.32
N GLU A 423 43.42 -35.88 -0.11
CA GLU A 423 43.16 -34.66 -0.84
C GLU A 423 41.72 -34.20 -0.60
N CYS A 424 41.53 -32.90 -0.42
CA CYS A 424 40.21 -32.31 -0.29
C CYS A 424 40.07 -31.00 -1.07
N LEU A 425 38.83 -30.59 -1.31
CA LEU A 425 38.45 -29.28 -1.79
C LEU A 425 38.03 -28.42 -0.60
N LEU A 426 38.81 -27.38 -0.30
CA LEU A 426 38.43 -26.33 0.63
C LEU A 426 37.56 -25.31 -0.11
N ALA A 427 36.37 -25.06 0.41
CA ALA A 427 35.48 -24.01 -0.06
C ALA A 427 35.19 -23.02 1.08
N CYS A 428 35.73 -21.81 0.98
CA CYS A 428 35.42 -20.70 1.86
C CYS A 428 34.33 -19.82 1.23
N LYS A 429 33.26 -19.54 1.97
CA LYS A 429 32.11 -18.76 1.51
C LYS A 429 31.77 -17.70 2.54
N TRP A 430 31.45 -16.49 2.09
CA TRP A 430 30.98 -15.40 2.95
C TRP A 430 30.00 -14.50 2.18
N GLY A 431 29.33 -13.59 2.89
CA GLY A 431 28.23 -12.80 2.34
C GLY A 431 26.98 -13.65 2.12
N GLY A 432 26.08 -13.20 1.25
CA GLY A 432 24.78 -13.85 1.09
C GLY A 432 23.95 -13.73 2.37
N THR A 433 24.12 -12.67 3.15
CA THR A 433 23.30 -12.38 4.35
C THR A 433 22.21 -11.39 4.00
N LEU A 434 21.12 -11.37 4.76
CA LEU A 434 20.08 -10.36 4.57
C LEU A 434 20.67 -8.96 4.69
N THR A 435 20.24 -8.05 3.81
CA THR A 435 20.51 -6.62 3.94
C THR A 435 19.60 -6.00 5.00
N ARG A 436 19.85 -4.74 5.39
CA ARG A 436 18.95 -4.01 6.31
C ARG A 436 17.55 -3.85 5.71
N MET A 437 17.49 -3.46 4.44
CA MET A 437 16.23 -3.37 3.69
C MET A 437 15.54 -4.73 3.58
N GLY A 438 16.28 -5.80 3.28
CA GLY A 438 15.73 -7.16 3.29
C GLY A 438 15.20 -7.60 4.67
N MET A 439 15.78 -7.12 5.77
CA MET A 439 15.25 -7.37 7.12
C MET A 439 13.96 -6.58 7.38
N GLU A 440 13.92 -5.31 7.00
CA GLU A 440 12.72 -4.47 7.13
C GLU A 440 11.57 -5.01 6.27
N GLN A 441 11.88 -5.42 5.05
CA GLN A 441 10.95 -6.06 4.13
C GLN A 441 10.45 -7.40 4.68
N ALA A 442 11.33 -8.27 5.20
CA ALA A 442 10.92 -9.52 5.84
C ALA A 442 10.06 -9.28 7.09
N LYS A 443 10.37 -8.25 7.90
CA LYS A 443 9.56 -7.85 9.06
C LYS A 443 8.18 -7.33 8.66
N PHE A 444 8.06 -6.70 7.49
CA PHE A 444 6.80 -6.21 6.96
C PHE A 444 5.95 -7.33 6.35
N TYR A 445 6.55 -8.21 5.55
CA TYR A 445 5.82 -9.26 4.83
C TYR A 445 5.57 -10.52 5.66
N ALA A 446 6.36 -10.82 6.70
CA ALA A 446 6.11 -12.00 7.53
C ALA A 446 4.75 -11.92 8.28
N PRO A 447 4.36 -10.78 8.90
CA PRO A 447 3.02 -10.60 9.44
C PRO A 447 1.92 -10.72 8.39
N VAL A 448 2.13 -10.14 7.19
CA VAL A 448 1.17 -10.18 6.08
C VAL A 448 0.97 -11.60 5.55
N TYR A 449 2.06 -12.35 5.31
CA TYR A 449 1.95 -13.75 4.91
C TYR A 449 1.34 -14.60 6.04
N TRP A 450 1.70 -14.32 7.29
CA TRP A 450 1.08 -15.02 8.41
C TRP A 450 -0.43 -14.76 8.50
N SER A 451 -0.90 -13.54 8.25
CA SER A 451 -2.33 -13.17 8.29
C SER A 451 -3.12 -13.52 7.03
N GLU A 452 -2.47 -13.59 5.87
CA GLU A 452 -3.14 -13.78 4.58
C GLU A 452 -2.96 -15.19 4.00
N MET A 453 -1.88 -15.90 4.35
CA MET A 453 -1.48 -17.17 3.71
C MET A 453 -1.43 -18.37 4.66
N LEU A 454 -1.32 -18.18 5.98
CA LEU A 454 -1.20 -19.29 6.95
C LEU A 454 -2.29 -19.31 8.02
N ARG A 455 -2.52 -18.18 8.70
CA ARG A 455 -3.80 -17.99 9.36
C ARG A 455 -4.77 -17.65 8.26
N GLY A 456 -5.85 -18.41 8.15
CA GLY A 456 -7.07 -17.81 7.63
C GLY A 456 -7.38 -16.51 8.38
N PRO A 457 -8.35 -15.72 7.90
CA PRO A 457 -8.61 -14.38 8.44
C PRO A 457 -8.79 -14.43 9.95
N THR A 458 -7.95 -13.73 10.71
CA THR A 458 -8.23 -13.52 12.13
C THR A 458 -9.23 -12.39 12.28
N VAL A 459 -10.39 -12.71 12.85
CA VAL A 459 -11.36 -11.73 13.36
C VAL A 459 -11.12 -11.58 14.87
N ASN A 460 -10.88 -10.34 15.33
CA ASN A 460 -10.86 -9.96 16.74
C ASN A 460 -9.87 -10.69 17.68
N GLY A 461 -8.63 -10.94 17.25
CA GLY A 461 -7.56 -11.34 18.16
C GLY A 461 -7.64 -12.75 18.75
N ARG A 462 -8.52 -13.63 18.26
CA ARG A 462 -8.51 -15.07 18.58
C ARG A 462 -8.07 -15.90 17.37
N LEU A 463 -7.26 -16.93 17.66
CA LEU A 463 -6.86 -17.99 16.71
C LEU A 463 -8.05 -18.94 16.50
N THR A 464 -8.36 -19.29 15.26
CA THR A 464 -9.23 -20.43 14.91
C THR A 464 -8.35 -21.51 14.29
N ASP A 465 -8.43 -22.73 14.85
CA ASP A 465 -7.64 -23.93 14.51
C ASP A 465 -7.68 -24.34 13.03
#